data_AF-W8QU05-F1
#
_entry.id   AF-W8QU05-F1
#
_cell.length_a   1.000
_cell.length_b   1.000
_cell.length_c   1.000
_cell.angle_alpha   90.00
_cell.angle_beta   90.00
_cell.angle_gamma   90.00
#
_symmetry.space_group_name_H-M   'P 1'
#
loop_
_entity.id
_entity.type
_entity.pdbx_description
1 polymer ?
#
loop_
_entity_poly.entity_id
_entity_poly.type
_entity_poly.pdbx_seq_one_letter_code
_entity_poly.pdbx_strand_id
1 'polypeptide(L)'
;MSLRYLSLIVAVVLVAACSPVTQENFAKLKAGMPRSEVEELLGKPGECAGALGMYSCTWGQKNSFISVQFAGDKVMMFSGQGLK
;
A
#
# COMPACT_ATOMS: atom_id res chain seq x y z
N MET A 1 3.56 -40.09 22.91
CA MET A 1 4.16 -38.82 22.44
C MET A 1 4.43 -39.02 20.94
N SER A 2 3.87 -38.33 19.95
CA SER A 2 3.62 -36.88 19.87
C SER A 2 2.73 -36.52 18.66
N LEU A 3 1.77 -37.38 18.27
CA LEU A 3 0.94 -37.14 17.07
C LEU A 3 -0.10 -36.01 17.20
N ARG A 4 -0.14 -35.33 18.35
CA ARG A 4 -1.04 -34.17 18.62
C ARG A 4 -0.44 -32.82 18.20
N TYR A 5 0.85 -32.78 17.88
CA TYR A 5 1.56 -31.53 17.57
C TYR A 5 1.62 -31.20 16.08
N LEU A 6 1.14 -32.09 15.19
CA LEU A 6 1.15 -31.86 13.75
C LEU A 6 -0.06 -31.03 13.26
N SER A 7 -1.07 -30.82 14.09
CA SER A 7 -2.29 -30.09 13.71
C SER A 7 -2.25 -28.57 13.97
N LEU A 8 -1.16 -28.04 14.56
CA LEU A 8 -1.10 -26.64 15.01
C LEU A 8 -0.27 -25.69 14.12
N ILE A 9 0.40 -26.19 13.08
CA ILE A 9 1.34 -25.38 12.26
C ILE A 9 0.75 -24.96 10.90
N VAL A 10 -0.41 -25.48 10.49
CA VAL A 10 -0.98 -25.24 9.14
C VAL A 10 -1.86 -23.98 9.05
N ALA A 11 -2.04 -23.22 10.14
CA ALA A 11 -2.93 -22.05 10.15
C ALA A 11 -2.24 -20.68 10.02
N VAL A 12 -0.90 -20.61 9.94
CA VAL A 12 -0.15 -19.32 10.00
C VAL A 12 0.49 -18.92 8.67
N VAL A 13 0.12 -19.55 7.53
CA VAL A 13 0.77 -19.29 6.23
C VAL A 13 -0.10 -18.49 5.24
N LEU A 14 -1.31 -18.04 5.62
CA LEU A 14 -2.23 -17.37 4.70
C LEU A 14 -2.22 -15.83 4.72
N VAL A 15 -1.42 -15.17 5.58
CA VAL A 15 -1.55 -13.71 5.78
C VAL A 15 -0.56 -12.86 4.96
N ALA A 16 0.35 -13.46 4.19
CA ALA A 16 1.42 -12.70 3.53
C ALA A 16 1.12 -12.16 2.12
N ALA A 17 -0.12 -12.31 1.59
CA ALA A 17 -0.39 -11.99 0.18
C ALA A 17 -1.46 -10.90 -0.09
N CYS A 18 -2.08 -10.31 0.94
CA CYS A 18 -2.94 -9.14 0.73
C CYS A 18 -2.09 -7.89 0.56
N SER A 19 -1.48 -7.73 -0.62
CA SER A 19 -0.87 -6.47 -1.02
C SER A 19 -1.95 -5.39 -1.05
N PRO A 20 -1.80 -4.28 -0.32
CA PRO A 20 -2.80 -3.21 -0.28
C PRO A 20 -2.88 -2.40 -1.59
N VAL A 21 -1.97 -2.68 -2.53
CA VAL A 21 -1.87 -2.12 -3.88
C VAL A 21 -2.81 -2.89 -4.80
N THR A 22 -4.07 -2.47 -4.87
CA THR A 22 -5.14 -3.07 -5.69
C THR A 22 -5.89 -2.02 -6.48
N GLN A 23 -6.63 -2.43 -7.52
CA GLN A 23 -7.49 -1.52 -8.28
C GLN A 23 -8.58 -0.90 -7.40
N GLU A 24 -9.11 -1.67 -6.44
CA GLU A 24 -10.15 -1.21 -5.52
C GLU A 24 -9.67 -0.07 -4.61
N ASN A 25 -8.49 -0.22 -4.00
CA ASN A 25 -7.93 0.82 -3.13
C ASN A 25 -7.48 2.04 -3.92
N PHE A 26 -6.94 1.84 -5.12
CA PHE A 26 -6.61 2.94 -6.03
C PHE A 26 -7.83 3.79 -6.38
N ALA A 27 -8.98 3.16 -6.66
CA ALA A 27 -10.21 3.87 -7.00
C ALA A 27 -10.77 4.72 -5.85
N LYS A 28 -10.37 4.45 -4.60
CA LYS A 28 -10.76 5.24 -3.43
C LYS A 28 -9.93 6.52 -3.28
N LEU A 29 -8.75 6.60 -3.90
CA LEU A 29 -7.86 7.76 -3.83
C LEU A 29 -8.48 8.98 -4.52
N LYS A 30 -8.27 10.15 -3.93
CA LYS A 30 -8.80 11.42 -4.43
C LYS A 30 -7.78 12.54 -4.22
N ALA A 31 -7.80 13.53 -5.11
CA ALA A 31 -7.06 14.77 -4.90
C ALA A 31 -7.58 15.47 -3.62
N GLY A 32 -6.67 16.05 -2.84
CA GLY A 32 -6.94 16.69 -1.56
C GLY A 32 -7.01 15.74 -0.36
N MET A 33 -7.02 14.42 -0.58
CA MET A 33 -7.03 13.42 0.49
C MET A 33 -5.79 13.58 1.39
N PRO A 34 -5.92 13.52 2.72
CA PRO A 34 -4.78 13.59 3.62
C PRO A 34 -3.93 12.32 3.51
N ARG A 35 -2.61 12.44 3.69
CA ARG A 35 -1.68 11.32 3.68
C ARG A 35 -2.10 10.18 4.63
N SER A 36 -2.61 10.51 5.82
CA SER A 36 -3.06 9.50 6.78
C SER A 36 -4.14 8.59 6.21
N GLU A 37 -5.11 9.14 5.46
CA GLU A 37 -6.19 8.36 4.84
C GLU A 37 -5.64 7.51 3.68
N VAL A 38 -4.64 8.02 2.93
CA VAL A 38 -3.95 7.21 1.92
C VAL A 38 -3.21 6.03 2.57
N GLU A 39 -2.55 6.24 3.71
CA GLU A 39 -1.86 5.17 4.45
C GLU A 39 -2.83 4.19 5.12
N GLU A 40 -4.04 4.60 5.47
CA GLU A 40 -5.09 3.68 5.92
C GLU A 40 -5.57 2.77 4.78
N LEU A 41 -5.65 3.29 3.55
CA LEU A 41 -6.07 2.54 2.36
C LEU A 41 -4.96 1.63 1.82
N LEU A 42 -3.74 2.17 1.71
CA LEU A 42 -2.62 1.53 1.02
C LEU A 42 -1.59 0.93 1.99
N GLY A 43 -1.76 1.10 3.30
CA GLY A 43 -0.76 0.73 4.29
C GLY A 43 0.46 1.64 4.25
N LYS A 44 1.59 1.13 4.76
CA LYS A 44 2.84 1.90 4.82
C LYS A 44 3.44 2.06 3.40
N PRO A 45 3.91 3.26 3.03
CA PRO A 45 4.62 3.45 1.77
C PRO A 45 5.93 2.66 1.75
N GLY A 46 6.34 2.22 0.56
CA GLY A 46 7.63 1.58 0.37
C GLY A 46 8.74 2.62 0.32
N GLU A 47 8.67 3.50 -0.68
CA GLU A 47 9.67 4.54 -0.91
C GLU A 47 8.99 5.90 -1.05
N CYS A 48 9.46 6.90 -0.31
CA CYS A 48 9.05 8.29 -0.49
C CYS A 48 10.26 9.13 -0.91
N ALA A 49 10.11 9.92 -1.97
CA ALA A 49 11.13 10.81 -2.49
C ALA A 49 10.54 12.20 -2.72
N GLY A 50 11.28 13.25 -2.37
CA GLY A 50 10.80 14.61 -2.52
C GLY A 50 11.65 15.65 -1.82
N ALA A 51 11.30 16.92 -2.00
CA ALA A 51 11.97 18.06 -1.41
C ALA A 51 10.96 19.21 -1.20
N LEU A 52 11.17 19.98 -0.13
CA LEU A 52 10.51 21.26 0.19
C LEU A 52 9.07 21.40 -0.32
N GLY A 53 8.11 20.90 0.48
CA GLY A 53 6.68 21.13 0.27
C GLY A 53 6.00 20.19 -0.72
N MET A 54 6.75 19.43 -1.52
CA MET A 54 6.21 18.36 -2.37
C MET A 54 7.01 17.07 -2.24
N TYR A 55 6.33 15.95 -2.09
CA TYR A 55 6.96 14.63 -2.06
C TYR A 55 6.05 13.58 -2.67
N SER A 56 6.62 12.58 -3.31
CA SER A 56 5.90 11.41 -3.79
C SER A 56 6.21 10.22 -2.90
N CYS A 57 5.22 9.37 -2.70
CA CYS A 57 5.37 8.07 -2.06
C CYS A 57 4.86 6.99 -3.01
N THR A 58 5.55 5.86 -3.04
CA THR A 58 5.21 4.73 -3.89
C THR A 58 4.93 3.51 -3.03
N TRP A 59 3.81 2.86 -3.30
CA TRP A 59 3.37 1.60 -2.70
C TRP A 59 3.44 0.51 -3.77
N GLY A 60 4.07 -0.62 -3.45
CA GLY A 60 4.14 -1.77 -4.35
C GLY A 60 5.54 -2.02 -4.90
N GLN A 61 5.60 -2.78 -6.01
CA GLN A 61 6.85 -3.24 -6.63
C GLN A 61 6.84 -2.94 -8.14
N LYS A 62 7.95 -3.23 -8.83
CA LYS A 62 8.20 -2.90 -10.25
C LYS A 62 7.03 -3.14 -11.21
N ASN A 63 6.27 -4.22 -11.04
CA ASN A 63 5.18 -4.59 -11.96
C ASN A 63 3.79 -4.14 -11.49
N SER A 64 3.62 -3.75 -10.23
CA SER A 64 2.34 -3.33 -9.67
C SER A 64 2.58 -2.32 -8.55
N PHE A 65 2.29 -1.05 -8.83
CA PHE A 65 2.53 0.03 -7.89
C PHE A 65 1.51 1.16 -8.02
N ILE A 66 1.38 1.92 -6.93
CA ILE A 66 0.67 3.18 -6.85
C ILE A 66 1.66 4.24 -6.39
N SER A 67 1.79 5.32 -7.16
CA SER A 67 2.59 6.48 -6.77
C SER A 67 1.66 7.65 -6.49
N VAL A 68 1.79 8.24 -5.30
CA VAL A 68 0.99 9.38 -4.86
C VAL A 68 1.92 10.54 -4.58
N GLN A 69 1.67 11.65 -5.24
CA GLN A 69 2.35 12.93 -5.03
C GLN A 69 1.53 13.76 -4.05
N PHE A 70 2.20 14.23 -3.01
CA PHE A 70 1.66 15.08 -1.97
C PHE A 70 2.26 16.49 -2.10
N ALA A 71 1.45 17.51 -1.84
CA ALA A 71 1.92 18.84 -1.50
C ALA A 71 1.48 19.16 -0.08
N GLY A 72 2.44 19.48 0.79
CA GLY A 72 2.23 19.41 2.24
C GLY A 72 1.77 18.00 2.63
N ASP A 73 0.58 17.88 3.22
CA ASP A 73 0.01 16.60 3.64
C ASP A 73 -1.17 16.12 2.80
N LYS A 74 -1.39 16.71 1.62
CA LYS A 74 -2.55 16.39 0.76
C LYS A 74 -2.14 15.84 -0.59
N VAL A 75 -2.92 14.88 -1.09
CA VAL A 75 -2.76 14.31 -2.42
C VAL A 75 -2.95 15.39 -3.48
N MET A 76 -1.94 15.61 -4.30
CA MET A 76 -2.00 16.47 -5.48
C MET A 76 -2.30 15.65 -6.74
N MET A 77 -1.60 14.52 -6.89
CA MET A 77 -1.71 13.65 -8.04
C MET A 77 -1.42 12.21 -7.61
N PHE A 78 -2.01 11.24 -8.28
CA PHE A 78 -1.70 9.83 -8.09
C PHE A 78 -1.75 9.10 -9.41
N SER A 79 -0.94 8.05 -9.53
CA SER A 79 -0.87 7.16 -10.68
C SER A 79 -0.74 5.72 -10.22
N GLY A 80 -1.27 4.79 -11.00
CA GLY A 80 -1.22 3.37 -10.73
C GLY A 80 -0.83 2.61 -11.98
N GLN A 81 -0.01 1.57 -11.83
CA GLN A 81 0.39 0.70 -12.93
C GLN A 81 0.30 -0.76 -12.51
N GLY A 82 -0.20 -1.61 -13.40
CA GLY A 82 -0.27 -3.07 -13.18
C GLY A 82 -1.15 -3.47 -12.00
N LEU A 83 -2.16 -2.66 -11.69
CA LEU A 83 -3.16 -2.96 -10.66
C LEU A 83 -4.12 -4.05 -11.18
N LYS A 84 -4.51 -4.95 -10.29
CA LYS A 84 -5.49 -6.00 -10.53
C LYS A 84 -6.70 -5.80 -9.63
#